data_AF-A0A661E679-F1
#
_entry.id   AF-A0A661E679-F1
#
_cell.length_a   1.000
_cell.length_b   1.000
_cell.length_c   1.000
_cell.angle_alpha   90.00
_cell.angle_beta   90.00
_cell.angle_gamma   90.00
#
_symmetry.space_group_name_H-M   'P 1'
#
loop_
_entity.id
_entity.type
_entity.pdbx_description
1 polymer ?
#
loop_
_entity_poly.entity_id
_entity_poly.type
_entity_poly.pdbx_seq_one_letter_code
_entity_poly.pdbx_strand_id
1 'polypeptide(L)'
;MPEAGPVRARILRWFDQMKLKPKVYAQVSGHEAIVSMTALGCGVSAIPAPVLEQSPLKDKVTILATSIPPQPLNLGICCLKSRLKTPVNKAFWELVLEVYQ
;
A
#
# COMPACT_ATOMS: atom_id res chain seq x y z
N MET A 1 7.15 2.02 9.08
CA MET A 1 7.70 2.19 7.72
C MET A 1 7.84 0.81 7.07
N PRO A 2 7.55 0.63 5.77
CA PRO A 2 7.86 -0.62 5.09
C PRO A 2 9.36 -0.92 5.16
N GLU A 3 9.72 -2.17 5.47
CA GLU A 3 11.12 -2.60 5.60
C GLU A 3 11.89 -2.45 4.28
N ALA A 4 11.30 -2.86 3.16
CA ALA A 4 11.94 -2.83 1.84
C ALA A 4 10.92 -2.59 0.71
N GLY A 5 11.44 -2.58 -0.53
CA GLY A 5 10.62 -2.56 -1.75
C GLY A 5 10.26 -1.17 -2.30
N PRO A 6 9.52 -1.12 -3.42
CA PRO A 6 9.25 0.11 -4.16
C PRO A 6 8.42 1.13 -3.35
N VAL A 7 7.56 0.64 -2.44
CA VAL A 7 6.76 1.50 -1.56
C VAL A 7 7.65 2.32 -0.63
N ARG A 8 8.69 1.71 -0.04
CA ARG A 8 9.65 2.43 0.82
C ARG A 8 10.33 3.57 0.06
N ALA A 9 10.84 3.29 -1.14
CA ALA A 9 11.50 4.30 -1.97
C ALA A 9 10.57 5.46 -2.33
N ARG A 10 9.29 5.17 -2.63
CA ARG A 10 8.28 6.21 -2.90
C ARG A 10 7.98 7.07 -1.68
N ILE A 11 7.84 6.46 -0.50
CA ILE A 11 7.61 7.21 0.76
C ILE A 11 8.81 8.12 1.07
N LEU A 12 10.04 7.61 0.94
CA LEU A 12 11.24 8.43 1.17
C LEU A 12 11.30 9.62 0.21
N ARG A 13 11.05 9.40 -1.08
CA ARG A 13 10.99 10.48 -2.08
C ARG A 13 9.90 11.51 -1.76
N TRP A 14 8.75 11.05 -1.28
CA TRP A 14 7.65 11.91 -0.85
C TRP A 14 8.04 12.78 0.34
N PHE A 15 8.76 12.23 1.33
CA PHE A 15 9.33 13.02 2.42
C PHE A 15 10.38 14.03 1.94
N ASP A 16 11.24 13.65 0.99
CA ASP A 16 12.24 14.55 0.40
C ASP A 16 11.58 15.75 -0.30
N GLN A 17 10.46 15.54 -1.02
CA GLN A 17 9.69 16.61 -1.65
C GLN A 17 9.15 17.64 -0.65
N MET A 18 8.81 17.19 0.56
CA MET A 18 8.38 18.05 1.67
C MET A 18 9.54 18.58 2.51
N LYS A 19 10.80 18.25 2.18
CA LYS A 19 12.00 18.56 2.97
C LYS A 19 11.95 18.03 4.41
N LEU A 20 11.31 16.87 4.60
CA LEU A 20 11.16 16.22 5.91
C LEU A 20 12.15 15.07 6.05
N LYS A 21 12.76 14.94 7.24
CA LYS A 21 13.58 13.78 7.62
C LYS A 21 12.94 13.07 8.82
N PRO A 22 12.02 12.12 8.60
CA PRO A 22 11.32 11.47 9.69
C PRO A 22 12.24 10.54 10.48
N LYS A 23 12.07 10.51 11.80
CA LYS A 23 12.69 9.47 12.65
C LYS A 23 11.90 8.17 12.49
N VAL A 24 12.50 7.15 11.91
CA VAL A 24 11.85 5.85 11.73
C VAL A 24 11.83 5.10 13.07
N TYR A 25 10.67 5.04 13.71
CA TYR A 25 10.47 4.32 14.98
C TYR A 25 10.52 2.79 14.79
N ALA A 26 9.80 2.29 13.78
CA ALA A 26 9.72 0.86 13.49
C ALA A 26 9.66 0.59 11.98
N GLN A 27 10.24 -0.54 11.61
CA GLN A 27 10.11 -1.12 10.28
C GLN A 27 9.33 -2.43 10.38
N VAL A 28 8.44 -2.66 9.42
CA VAL A 28 7.61 -3.86 9.41
C VAL A 28 7.61 -4.50 8.03
N SER A 29 7.50 -5.83 8.00
CA SER A 29 7.42 -6.62 6.78
C SER A 29 5.98 -6.73 6.25
N GLY A 30 4.97 -6.69 7.13
CA GLY A 30 3.55 -6.75 6.78
C GLY A 30 2.80 -5.45 7.06
N HIS A 31 1.87 -5.07 6.16
CA HIS A 31 1.14 -3.80 6.26
C HIS A 31 0.07 -3.80 7.37
N GLU A 32 -0.49 -4.97 7.72
CA GLU A 32 -1.59 -5.08 8.70
C GLU A 32 -1.17 -4.71 10.13
N ALA A 33 0.04 -5.07 10.53
CA ALA A 33 0.58 -4.75 11.86
C ALA A 33 0.76 -3.23 12.07
N ILE A 34 0.85 -2.45 10.98
CA ILE A 34 1.11 -1.01 11.04
C ILE A 34 -0.08 -0.24 11.61
N VAL A 35 -1.31 -0.64 11.27
CA VAL A 35 -2.50 0.06 11.76
C VAL A 35 -2.60 -0.07 13.28
N SER A 36 -2.32 -1.27 13.82
CA SER A 36 -2.31 -1.53 15.26
C SER A 36 -1.30 -0.67 16.01
N MET A 37 -0.06 -0.59 15.51
CA MET A 37 0.97 0.27 16.11
C MET A 37 0.56 1.74 16.10
N THR A 38 -0.09 2.20 15.03
CA THR A 38 -0.57 3.58 14.93
C THR A 38 -1.70 3.84 15.92
N ALA A 39 -2.67 2.91 16.03
CA ALA A 39 -3.78 3.00 16.97
C ALA A 39 -3.36 2.97 18.44
N LEU A 40 -2.23 2.33 18.75
CA LEU A 40 -1.61 2.33 20.09
C LEU A 40 -0.85 3.64 20.40
N GLY A 41 -0.77 4.57 19.45
CA GLY A 41 -0.06 5.84 19.61
C GLY A 41 1.44 5.76 19.32
N CYS A 42 1.92 4.69 18.67
CA CYS A 42 3.34 4.54 18.30
C CYS A 42 3.71 5.38 17.05
N GLY A 43 3.33 6.65 17.03
CA GLY A 43 3.66 7.62 15.99
C GLY A 43 2.71 7.61 14.80
N VAL A 44 3.25 7.98 13.63
CA VAL A 44 2.51 8.13 12.37
C VAL A 44 2.98 7.09 11.37
N SER A 45 2.04 6.56 10.59
CA SER A 45 2.31 5.52 9.61
C SER A 45 1.79 5.87 8.22
N ALA A 46 2.56 5.51 7.20
CA ALA A 46 2.10 5.47 5.82
C ALA A 46 1.61 4.05 5.50
N ILE A 47 0.33 3.93 5.13
CA ILE A 47 -0.39 2.65 4.96
C ILE A 47 -1.20 2.73 3.66
N PRO A 48 -1.30 1.65 2.86
CA PRO A 48 -2.24 1.60 1.73
C PRO A 48 -3.69 1.75 2.21
N ALA A 49 -4.51 2.54 1.52
CA ALA A 49 -5.90 2.79 1.90
C ALA A 49 -6.73 1.50 2.13
N PRO A 50 -6.64 0.45 1.29
CA PRO A 50 -7.40 -0.79 1.51
C PRO A 50 -7.08 -1.47 2.84
N VAL A 51 -5.85 -1.36 3.33
CA VAL A 51 -5.42 -1.96 4.61
C VAL A 51 -6.06 -1.22 5.78
N LEU A 52 -6.21 0.10 5.69
CA LEU A 52 -6.92 0.88 6.71
C LEU A 52 -8.43 0.59 6.66
N GLU A 53 -9.02 0.56 5.47
CA GLU A 53 -10.46 0.32 5.26
C GLU A 53 -10.92 -1.03 5.81
N GLN A 54 -10.08 -2.06 5.65
CA GLN A 54 -10.34 -3.41 6.13
C GLN A 54 -9.94 -3.62 7.61
N SER A 55 -9.33 -2.63 8.26
CA SER A 55 -8.86 -2.77 9.63
C SER A 55 -9.99 -2.63 10.65
N PRO A 56 -10.07 -3.51 11.66
CA PRO A 56 -10.97 -3.33 12.80
C PRO A 56 -10.59 -2.13 13.69
N LEU A 57 -9.44 -1.51 13.46
CA LEU A 57 -8.92 -0.38 14.23
C LEU A 57 -9.04 0.96 13.48
N LYS A 58 -9.73 1.01 12.33
CA LYS A 58 -9.85 2.21 11.50
C LYS A 58 -10.36 3.43 12.26
N ASP A 59 -11.31 3.25 13.17
CA ASP A 59 -11.93 4.33 13.94
C ASP A 59 -11.05 4.81 15.10
N LYS A 60 -9.93 4.13 15.36
CA LYS A 60 -8.92 4.49 16.37
C LYS A 60 -7.75 5.26 15.80
N VAL A 61 -7.76 5.56 14.50
CA VAL A 61 -6.72 6.34 13.84
C VAL A 61 -7.33 7.51 13.10
N THR A 62 -6.51 8.52 12.81
CA THR A 62 -6.93 9.70 12.03
C THR A 62 -6.00 9.87 10.85
N ILE A 63 -6.57 10.15 9.68
CA ILE A 63 -5.79 10.45 8.49
C ILE A 63 -5.29 11.90 8.59
N LEU A 64 -3.97 12.07 8.49
CA LEU A 64 -3.35 13.39 8.49
C LEU A 64 -3.39 13.98 7.08
N ALA A 65 -3.92 15.19 6.95
CA ALA A 65 -3.85 15.94 5.71
C ALA A 65 -2.41 16.35 5.40
N THR A 66 -2.01 16.23 4.14
CA THR A 66 -0.65 16.52 3.69
C THR A 66 -0.69 17.53 2.53
N SER A 67 0.20 18.53 2.56
CA SER A 67 0.27 19.56 1.51
C SER A 67 0.62 19.00 0.14
N ILE A 68 1.39 17.92 0.10
CA ILE A 68 1.72 17.16 -1.11
C ILE A 68 1.14 15.76 -0.93
N PRO A 69 0.16 15.32 -1.75
CA PRO A 69 -0.36 13.97 -1.66
C PRO A 69 0.66 12.95 -2.18
N PRO A 70 0.78 11.75 -1.56
CA PRO A 70 1.65 10.69 -2.07
C PRO A 70 1.11 10.14 -3.40
N GLN A 71 2.01 9.75 -4.31
CA GLN A 71 1.62 9.17 -5.59
C GLN A 71 0.99 7.78 -5.40
N PRO A 72 -0.18 7.50 -6.02
CA PRO A 72 -0.80 6.17 -6.00
C PRO A 72 0.11 5.08 -6.57
N LEU A 73 -0.08 3.86 -6.08
CA LEU A 73 0.51 2.67 -6.70
C LEU A 73 -0.45 2.08 -7.71
N ASN A 74 0.03 1.88 -8.93
CA ASN A 74 -0.71 1.11 -9.93
C ASN A 74 -0.55 -0.37 -9.59
N LEU A 75 -1.69 -1.02 -9.32
CA LEU A 75 -1.78 -2.46 -9.17
C LEU A 75 -2.34 -3.03 -10.47
N GLY A 76 -1.88 -4.22 -10.82
CA GLY A 76 -2.34 -4.91 -12.02
C GLY A 76 -2.08 -6.40 -11.92
N ILE A 77 -2.79 -7.15 -12.75
CA ILE A 77 -2.62 -8.59 -12.85
C ILE A 77 -1.67 -8.88 -14.00
N CYS A 78 -0.73 -9.79 -13.78
CA CYS A 78 0.22 -10.22 -14.81
C CYS A 78 0.18 -11.74 -14.98
N CYS A 79 0.38 -12.19 -16.22
CA CYS A 79 0.41 -13.61 -16.56
C CYS A 79 1.42 -13.84 -17.68
N LEU A 80 2.14 -14.96 -17.62
CA LEU A 80 2.98 -15.37 -18.74
C LEU A 80 2.09 -15.69 -19.94
N LYS A 81 2.43 -15.16 -21.12
CA LYS A 81 1.65 -15.40 -22.35
C LYS A 81 1.45 -16.89 -22.66
N SER A 82 2.43 -17.74 -22.33
CA SER A 82 2.32 -19.20 -22.48
C SER A 82 1.26 -19.83 -21.56
N ARG A 83 1.02 -19.25 -20.38
CA ARG A 83 0.04 -19.74 -19.39
C ARG A 83 -1.40 -19.37 -19.76
N LEU A 84 -1.61 -18.38 -20.62
CA LEU A 84 -2.92 -18.02 -21.16
C LEU A 84 -3.49 -19.08 -22.12
N LYS A 85 -2.71 -20.09 -22.52
CA LYS A 85 -3.20 -21.23 -23.30
C LYS A 85 -4.07 -22.18 -22.48
N THR A 86 -3.92 -22.21 -21.16
CA THR A 86 -4.75 -23.04 -20.29
C THR A 86 -6.14 -22.41 -20.18
N PRO A 87 -7.23 -23.16 -20.43
CA PRO A 87 -8.59 -22.62 -20.41
C PRO A 87 -8.94 -21.83 -19.14
N VAL A 88 -8.54 -22.34 -17.97
CA VAL A 88 -8.78 -21.69 -16.67
C VAL A 88 -8.10 -20.33 -16.57
N ASN A 89 -6.82 -20.22 -16.96
CA ASN A 89 -6.09 -18.96 -16.92
C ASN A 89 -6.63 -17.95 -17.92
N LYS A 90 -7.08 -18.42 -19.09
CA LYS A 90 -7.72 -17.57 -20.09
C LYS A 90 -9.04 -17.00 -19.57
N ALA A 91 -9.89 -17.84 -19.00
CA ALA A 91 -11.17 -17.43 -18.43
C ALA A 91 -10.97 -16.43 -17.27
N PHE A 92 -10.01 -16.68 -16.37
CA PHE A 92 -9.65 -15.74 -15.31
C PHE A 92 -9.15 -14.40 -15.89
N TRP A 93 -8.29 -14.44 -16.91
CA TRP A 93 -7.75 -13.24 -17.53
C TRP A 93 -8.85 -12.40 -18.21
N GLU A 94 -9.78 -13.04 -18.92
CA GLU A 94 -10.93 -12.36 -19.53
C GLU A 94 -11.87 -11.76 -18.48
N LEU A 95 -12.16 -12.49 -17.40
CA LEU A 95 -12.97 -11.98 -16.28
C LEU A 95 -12.34 -10.75 -15.62
N VAL A 96 -11.02 -10.78 -15.39
CA VAL A 96 -10.29 -9.65 -14.81
C VAL A 96 -10.40 -8.41 -15.71
N LEU A 97 -10.26 -8.60 -17.03
CA LEU A 97 -10.40 -7.50 -17.98
C LEU A 97 -11.82 -6.94 -18.03
N GLU A 98 -12.85 -7.74 -17.74
CA GLU A 98 -14.23 -7.28 -17.68
C GLU A 98 -14.54 -6.53 -16.38
N VAL A 99 -14.09 -7.05 -15.23
CA VAL A 99 -14.40 -6.50 -13.90
C VAL A 99 -13.61 -5.23 -13.57
N TYR A 100 -12.39 -5.10 -14.11
CA TYR A 100 -11.47 -3.99 -13.80
C TYR A 100 -11.22 -3.05 -15.00
N GLN A 101 -12.11 -3.05 -16.00
CA GLN A 101 -12.23 -2.00 -17.03
C GLN A 101 -12.99 -0.79 -16.48
#